data_AF-A0A1G5VBA4-F1
#
_entry.id   AF-A0A1G5VBA4-F1
#
_cell.length_a   1.000
_cell.length_b   1.000
_cell.length_c   1.000
_cell.angle_alpha   90.00
_cell.angle_beta   90.00
_cell.angle_gamma   90.00
#
_symmetry.space_group_name_H-M   'P 1'
#
loop_
_entity.id
_entity.type
_entity.pdbx_description
1 polymer ?
#
loop_
_entity_poly.entity_id
_entity_poly.type
_entity_poly.pdbx_seq_one_letter_code
_entity_poly.pdbx_strand_id
1 'polypeptide(L)'
;MKLLKTDLHEVVIIEPTVFRDDRGWFFESFNEPHFHDELSKLGLPIPRSFIQDNHSCSQKGVLRGLHYQLSPHAQGKLVRVVSGSAYDVVVDIRKGSPTFGNWAGVELSAKNHRMLWIPEGFAHGFVALEDNTHFLYKTTDVYNKELERSIKWDDPDIDIDWPTGADFIISEKDRQAKPLKDADLPTLYTPGSTQILTLDIIGDSRGSLIALEKSSQIPFEFRRVYYIFGTQPEVSRGFHAHKELRQLAVCVSGKCRMLMDNGVTKEEIWLDSPTKGVLINNLVWREMHDFTSDCVLVVFASHEYDERDYIRNYQEFTNLVAATVASNEAG
;
A
#
# COMPACT_ATOMS: atom_id res chain seq x y z
N MET A 1 4.06 -3.88 24.90
CA MET A 1 2.91 -4.40 24.12
C MET A 1 3.35 -5.64 23.36
N LYS A 2 2.41 -6.48 22.89
CA LYS A 2 2.69 -7.64 22.03
C LYS A 2 1.92 -7.50 20.72
N LEU A 3 2.53 -7.87 19.60
CA LEU A 3 1.85 -7.98 18.31
C LEU A 3 1.44 -9.43 18.04
N LEU A 4 0.21 -9.63 17.59
CA LEU A 4 -0.32 -10.92 17.16
C LEU A 4 -0.67 -10.84 15.66
N LYS A 5 -0.23 -11.83 14.88
CA LYS A 5 -0.57 -11.94 13.45
C LYS A 5 -2.07 -12.22 13.30
N THR A 6 -2.68 -11.65 12.27
CA THR A 6 -3.99 -12.07 11.77
C THR A 6 -3.83 -12.96 10.54
N ASP A 7 -4.95 -13.39 9.94
CA ASP A 7 -4.93 -14.11 8.67
C ASP A 7 -4.42 -13.26 7.50
N LEU A 8 -4.39 -11.93 7.67
CA LEU A 8 -3.67 -10.98 6.82
C LEU A 8 -2.36 -10.61 7.53
N HIS A 9 -1.23 -11.16 7.09
CA HIS A 9 0.04 -11.10 7.84
C HIS A 9 0.53 -9.69 8.19
N GLU A 10 0.24 -8.69 7.34
CA GLU A 10 0.63 -7.29 7.58
C GLU A 10 -0.33 -6.54 8.52
N VAL A 11 -1.51 -7.11 8.79
CA VAL A 11 -2.49 -6.60 9.76
C VAL A 11 -2.23 -7.29 11.09
N VAL A 12 -1.97 -6.50 12.13
CA VAL A 12 -1.57 -7.04 13.44
C VAL A 12 -2.43 -6.50 14.57
N ILE A 13 -2.77 -7.39 15.49
CA ILE A 13 -3.45 -7.04 16.74
C ILE A 13 -2.39 -6.60 17.74
N ILE A 14 -2.59 -5.43 18.34
CA ILE A 14 -1.77 -4.96 19.45
C ILE A 14 -2.47 -5.33 20.77
N GLU A 15 -1.83 -6.18 21.55
CA GLU A 15 -2.29 -6.55 22.88
C GLU A 15 -1.45 -5.82 23.95
N PRO A 16 -2.05 -4.92 24.75
CA PRO A 16 -1.32 -4.18 25.76
C PRO A 16 -1.07 -5.04 27.01
N THR A 17 0.00 -4.72 27.74
CA THR A 17 0.18 -5.23 29.10
C THR A 17 -0.64 -4.38 30.06
N VAL A 18 -1.66 -4.97 30.70
CA VAL A 18 -2.58 -4.25 31.59
C VAL A 18 -2.18 -4.44 33.04
N PHE A 19 -1.86 -3.35 33.73
CA PHE A 19 -1.56 -3.32 35.16
C PHE A 19 -2.84 -2.98 35.93
N ARG A 20 -3.21 -3.81 36.92
CA ARG A 20 -4.44 -3.65 37.70
C ARG A 20 -4.12 -3.44 39.17
N ASP A 21 -4.88 -2.55 39.82
CA ASP A 21 -4.88 -2.36 41.28
C ASP A 21 -6.27 -1.89 41.76
N ASP A 22 -6.42 -1.63 43.06
CA ASP A 22 -7.71 -1.25 43.66
C ASP A 22 -8.31 0.07 43.11
N ARG A 23 -7.52 0.89 42.39
CA ARG A 23 -7.98 2.13 41.75
C ARG A 23 -8.52 1.89 40.35
N GLY A 24 -8.25 0.73 39.75
CA GLY A 24 -8.64 0.38 38.39
C GLY A 24 -7.51 -0.29 37.62
N TRP A 25 -7.23 0.22 36.42
CA TRP A 25 -6.19 -0.33 35.56
C TRP A 25 -5.46 0.75 34.75
N PHE A 26 -4.23 0.45 34.38
CA PHE A 26 -3.37 1.29 33.56
C PHE A 26 -2.65 0.45 32.50
N PHE A 27 -2.49 1.00 31.30
CA PHE A 27 -1.55 0.49 30.30
C PHE A 27 -1.11 1.63 29.38
N GLU A 28 0.09 1.53 28.84
CA GLU A 28 0.54 2.37 27.73
C GLU A 28 -0.26 2.01 26.49
N SER A 29 -1.23 2.85 26.13
CA SER A 29 -2.08 2.52 24.99
C SER A 29 -1.36 2.59 23.66
N PHE A 30 -0.27 3.34 23.53
CA PHE A 30 0.59 3.32 22.36
C PHE A 30 1.98 3.84 22.75
N ASN A 31 3.02 3.20 22.24
CA ASN A 31 4.42 3.55 22.42
C ASN A 31 5.09 3.28 21.07
N GLU A 32 5.40 4.35 20.33
CA GLU A 32 5.86 4.27 18.94
C GLU A 32 7.19 3.49 18.79
N PRO A 33 8.24 3.78 19.59
CA PRO A 33 9.46 2.97 19.55
C PRO A 33 9.21 1.47 19.76
N HIS A 34 8.43 1.10 20.79
CA HIS A 34 8.11 -0.30 21.05
C HIS A 34 7.32 -0.92 19.90
N PHE A 35 6.37 -0.17 19.33
CA PHE A 35 5.58 -0.64 18.19
C PHE A 35 6.46 -0.90 16.95
N HIS A 36 7.38 0.02 16.63
CA HIS A 36 8.32 -0.14 15.52
C HIS A 36 9.27 -1.32 15.72
N ASP A 37 9.77 -1.50 16.95
CA ASP A 37 10.62 -2.66 17.29
C ASP A 37 9.87 -3.98 17.09
N GLU A 38 8.61 -4.07 17.53
CA GLU A 38 7.80 -5.28 17.35
C GLU A 38 7.42 -5.53 15.88
N LEU A 39 7.12 -4.48 15.10
CA LEU A 39 6.90 -4.63 13.66
C LEU A 39 8.16 -5.15 12.95
N SER A 40 9.32 -4.60 13.30
CA SER A 40 10.61 -5.00 12.72
C SER A 40 10.93 -6.47 13.03
N LYS A 41 10.60 -6.96 14.24
CA LYS A 41 10.73 -8.39 14.60
C LYS A 41 9.83 -9.30 13.76
N LEU A 42 8.73 -8.78 13.22
CA LEU A 42 7.82 -9.51 12.34
C LEU A 42 8.15 -9.31 10.85
N GLY A 43 9.23 -8.59 10.52
CA GLY A 43 9.56 -8.25 9.12
C GLY A 43 8.56 -7.27 8.48
N LEU A 44 7.78 -6.53 9.27
CA LEU A 44 6.76 -5.63 8.77
C LEU A 44 7.28 -4.19 8.63
N PRO A 45 6.80 -3.44 7.63
CA PRO A 45 7.26 -2.07 7.40
C PRO A 45 6.86 -1.13 8.54
N ILE A 46 7.77 -0.22 8.87
CA ILE A 46 7.50 0.86 9.83
C ILE A 46 6.57 1.88 9.16
N PRO A 47 5.44 2.25 9.80
CA PRO A 47 4.52 3.21 9.22
C PRO A 47 5.07 4.64 9.24
N ARG A 48 4.48 5.50 8.41
CA ARG A 48 4.61 6.95 8.57
C ARG A 48 4.01 7.38 9.92
N SER A 49 4.43 8.53 10.43
CA SER A 49 3.89 9.09 11.66
C SER A 49 2.37 9.27 11.58
N PHE A 50 1.69 9.04 12.71
CA PHE A 50 0.27 9.32 12.83
C PHE A 50 0.05 10.83 12.92
N ILE A 51 -0.73 11.39 11.99
CA ILE A 51 -0.94 12.85 11.89
C ILE A 51 -2.39 13.31 12.11
N GLN A 52 -3.33 12.38 12.21
CA GLN A 52 -4.73 12.68 12.46
C GLN A 52 -5.36 11.64 13.39
N ASP A 53 -6.11 12.14 14.37
CA ASP A 53 -6.93 11.37 15.30
C ASP A 53 -8.41 11.55 14.95
N ASN A 54 -9.17 10.46 15.08
CA ASN A 54 -10.60 10.44 14.84
C ASN A 54 -11.31 9.69 15.97
N HIS A 55 -12.56 10.09 16.24
CA HIS A 55 -13.40 9.52 17.28
C HIS A 55 -14.84 9.45 16.78
N SER A 56 -15.42 8.25 16.82
CA SER A 56 -16.85 8.05 16.56
C SER A 56 -17.53 7.39 17.75
N CYS A 57 -18.84 7.64 17.87
CA CYS A 57 -19.72 6.94 18.78
C CYS A 57 -20.85 6.31 17.96
N SER A 58 -21.16 5.04 18.24
CA SER A 58 -22.12 4.26 17.46
C SER A 58 -23.07 3.49 18.36
N GLN A 59 -24.33 3.36 17.92
CA GLN A 59 -25.32 2.47 18.51
C GLN A 59 -25.06 1.04 18.04
N LYS A 60 -25.59 0.05 18.77
CA LYS A 60 -25.52 -1.36 18.37
C LYS A 60 -26.07 -1.55 16.96
N GLY A 61 -25.39 -2.35 16.15
CA GLY A 61 -25.77 -2.66 14.76
C GLY A 61 -25.34 -1.61 13.75
N VAL A 62 -24.81 -0.45 14.15
CA VAL A 62 -24.22 0.51 13.20
C VAL A 62 -22.99 -0.10 12.56
N LEU A 63 -23.02 -0.23 11.23
CA LEU A 63 -21.90 -0.68 10.41
C LEU A 63 -21.33 0.52 9.66
N ARG A 64 -20.01 0.72 9.74
CA ARG A 64 -19.27 1.74 9.00
C ARG A 64 -18.20 1.05 8.16
N GLY A 65 -18.21 1.27 6.86
CA GLY A 65 -17.23 0.66 5.96
C GLY A 65 -17.86 -0.04 4.75
N LEU A 66 -17.04 -0.60 3.86
CA LEU A 66 -15.57 -0.68 3.97
C LEU A 66 -14.91 0.56 3.36
N HIS A 67 -13.99 1.21 4.07
CA HIS A 67 -13.40 2.51 3.68
C HIS A 67 -11.88 2.44 3.50
N TYR A 68 -11.41 3.14 2.49
CA TYR A 68 -9.98 3.34 2.19
C TYR A 68 -9.76 4.68 1.47
N GLN A 69 -8.50 5.13 1.40
CA GLN A 69 -8.10 6.27 0.58
C GLN A 69 -7.04 5.81 -0.43
N LEU A 70 -7.15 6.32 -1.65
CA LEU A 70 -6.16 6.07 -2.70
C LEU A 70 -4.92 6.95 -2.53
N SER A 71 -3.82 6.49 -3.12
CA SER A 71 -2.60 7.30 -3.25
C SER A 71 -2.89 8.63 -3.97
N PRO A 72 -2.20 9.72 -3.59
CA PRO A 72 -1.10 9.80 -2.63
C PRO A 72 -1.52 9.92 -1.16
N HIS A 73 -2.81 10.01 -0.84
CA HIS A 73 -3.30 10.13 0.54
C HIS A 73 -3.77 8.79 1.11
N ALA A 74 -3.12 7.69 0.75
CA ALA A 74 -3.43 6.39 1.34
C ALA A 74 -3.18 6.45 2.85
N GLN A 75 -4.07 5.82 3.63
CA GLN A 75 -4.00 5.86 5.09
C GLN A 75 -3.78 4.47 5.67
N GLY A 76 -2.76 4.34 6.50
CA GLY A 76 -2.71 3.32 7.52
C GLY A 76 -3.53 3.78 8.72
N LYS A 77 -4.16 2.84 9.43
CA LYS A 77 -5.02 3.11 10.59
C LYS A 77 -4.58 2.29 11.80
N LEU A 78 -4.47 2.93 12.95
CA LEU A 78 -4.38 2.25 14.24
C LEU A 78 -5.69 2.47 14.99
N VAL A 79 -6.48 1.41 15.15
CA VAL A 79 -7.88 1.50 15.60
C VAL A 79 -8.07 0.83 16.96
N ARG A 80 -9.01 1.33 17.78
CA ARG A 80 -9.36 0.76 19.09
C ARG A 80 -10.75 1.16 19.56
N VAL A 81 -11.28 0.38 20.50
CA VAL A 81 -12.53 0.70 21.23
C VAL A 81 -12.23 1.05 22.69
N VAL A 82 -12.80 2.15 23.18
CA VAL A 82 -12.62 2.61 24.58
C VAL A 82 -13.86 2.49 25.46
N SER A 83 -15.03 2.30 24.84
CA SER A 83 -16.31 2.00 25.48
C SER A 83 -17.10 1.11 24.55
N GLY A 84 -17.82 0.11 25.07
CA GLY A 84 -18.54 -0.89 24.29
C GLY A 84 -17.61 -1.89 23.58
N SER A 85 -18.10 -2.43 22.47
CA SER A 85 -17.40 -3.42 21.64
C SER A 85 -17.79 -3.30 20.16
N ALA A 86 -16.85 -3.64 19.28
CA ALA A 86 -17.04 -3.68 17.84
C ALA A 86 -16.39 -4.91 17.24
N TYR A 87 -16.98 -5.46 16.19
CA TYR A 87 -16.32 -6.42 15.31
C TYR A 87 -15.70 -5.64 14.15
N ASP A 88 -14.37 -5.56 14.15
CA ASP A 88 -13.56 -4.81 13.20
C ASP A 88 -13.10 -5.72 12.06
N VAL A 89 -13.23 -5.27 10.82
CA VAL A 89 -12.92 -6.04 9.61
C VAL A 89 -11.98 -5.27 8.73
N VAL A 90 -10.99 -6.00 8.20
CA VAL A 90 -9.99 -5.50 7.27
C VAL A 90 -9.99 -6.38 6.04
N VAL A 91 -9.97 -5.78 4.85
CA VAL A 91 -9.95 -6.49 3.57
C VAL A 91 -8.73 -6.06 2.78
N ASP A 92 -7.99 -7.03 2.25
CA ASP A 92 -6.90 -6.75 1.32
C ASP A 92 -7.44 -6.43 -0.07
N ILE A 93 -7.33 -5.17 -0.47
CA ILE A 93 -7.84 -4.67 -1.74
C ILE A 93 -6.70 -4.30 -2.71
N ARG A 94 -5.47 -4.74 -2.42
CA ARG A 94 -4.27 -4.35 -3.17
C ARG A 94 -4.14 -5.25 -4.40
N LYS A 95 -4.36 -4.69 -5.60
CA LYS A 95 -4.19 -5.42 -6.86
C LYS A 95 -2.78 -6.03 -6.93
N GLY A 96 -2.71 -7.33 -7.23
CA GLY A 96 -1.46 -8.09 -7.27
C GLY A 96 -1.04 -8.72 -5.92
N SER A 97 -1.77 -8.46 -4.83
CA SER A 97 -1.54 -9.16 -3.57
C SER A 97 -1.92 -10.64 -3.67
N PRO A 98 -1.14 -11.56 -3.08
CA PRO A 98 -1.52 -12.98 -2.99
C PRO A 98 -2.77 -13.23 -2.14
N THR A 99 -3.12 -12.27 -1.27
CA THR A 99 -4.32 -12.32 -0.41
C THR A 99 -5.41 -11.36 -0.88
N PHE A 100 -5.35 -10.88 -2.13
CA PHE A 100 -6.37 -9.98 -2.67
C PHE A 100 -7.79 -10.55 -2.52
N GLY A 101 -8.69 -9.77 -1.91
CA GLY A 101 -10.07 -10.17 -1.59
C GLY A 101 -10.23 -10.89 -0.25
N ASN A 102 -9.14 -11.38 0.36
CA ASN A 102 -9.21 -11.99 1.69
C ASN A 102 -9.43 -10.93 2.77
N TRP A 103 -10.05 -11.34 3.87
CA TRP A 103 -10.35 -10.48 4.99
C TRP A 103 -9.93 -11.11 6.32
N ALA A 104 -9.76 -10.26 7.34
CA ALA A 104 -9.57 -10.66 8.73
C ALA A 104 -10.53 -9.89 9.63
N GLY A 105 -11.09 -10.57 10.63
CA GLY A 105 -12.03 -9.99 11.58
C GLY A 105 -11.53 -10.11 13.03
N VAL A 106 -11.66 -9.02 13.80
CA VAL A 106 -11.17 -8.94 15.19
C VAL A 106 -12.20 -8.21 16.06
N GLU A 107 -12.58 -8.82 17.18
CA GLU A 107 -13.35 -8.10 18.20
C GLU A 107 -12.45 -7.13 18.96
N LEU A 108 -12.79 -5.84 18.95
CA LEU A 108 -12.15 -4.78 19.73
C LEU A 108 -13.14 -4.30 20.79
N SER A 109 -12.71 -4.24 22.06
CA SER A 109 -13.60 -3.81 23.13
C SER A 109 -12.87 -3.07 24.24
N ALA A 110 -13.64 -2.30 25.00
CA ALA A 110 -13.16 -1.67 26.22
C ALA A 110 -12.64 -2.69 27.25
N LYS A 111 -13.05 -3.97 27.14
CA LYS A 111 -12.65 -5.05 28.04
C LYS A 111 -11.35 -5.72 27.62
N ASN A 112 -11.15 -5.99 26.33
CA ASN A 112 -9.94 -6.66 25.84
C ASN A 112 -8.78 -5.68 25.61
N HIS A 113 -9.07 -4.38 25.51
CA HIS A 113 -8.09 -3.30 25.34
C HIS A 113 -7.23 -3.42 24.07
N ARG A 114 -7.61 -4.29 23.14
CA ARG A 114 -6.86 -4.54 21.91
C ARG A 114 -6.98 -3.36 20.96
N MET A 115 -5.96 -3.23 20.12
CA MET A 115 -5.96 -2.35 18.96
C MET A 115 -5.66 -3.17 17.72
N LEU A 116 -6.00 -2.64 16.55
CA LEU A 116 -5.65 -3.25 15.27
C LEU A 116 -4.85 -2.24 14.43
N TRP A 117 -3.67 -2.64 13.98
CA TRP A 117 -2.90 -1.90 12.99
C TRP A 117 -3.25 -2.40 11.60
N ILE A 118 -3.60 -1.46 10.73
CA ILE A 118 -4.04 -1.67 9.36
C ILE A 118 -3.14 -0.84 8.46
N PRO A 119 -2.26 -1.45 7.64
CA PRO A 119 -1.42 -0.71 6.72
C PRO A 119 -2.20 0.01 5.62
N GLU A 120 -1.50 0.88 4.88
CA GLU A 120 -2.03 1.50 3.67
C GLU A 120 -2.41 0.44 2.63
N GLY A 121 -3.48 0.70 1.87
CA GLY A 121 -3.92 -0.18 0.79
C GLY A 121 -4.94 -1.25 1.20
N PHE A 122 -5.32 -1.32 2.47
CA PHE A 122 -6.44 -2.16 2.94
C PHE A 122 -7.74 -1.35 3.04
N ALA A 123 -8.88 -2.01 2.83
CA ALA A 123 -10.19 -1.46 3.20
C ALA A 123 -10.53 -1.85 4.64
N HIS A 124 -11.17 -0.94 5.37
CA HIS A 124 -11.46 -1.13 6.79
C HIS A 124 -12.90 -0.77 7.10
N GLY A 125 -13.57 -1.58 7.92
CA GLY A 125 -14.88 -1.27 8.47
C GLY A 125 -15.11 -1.97 9.79
N PHE A 126 -16.19 -1.62 10.48
CA PHE A 126 -16.61 -2.30 11.70
C PHE A 126 -18.12 -2.27 11.88
N VAL A 127 -18.64 -3.21 12.67
CA VAL A 127 -19.99 -3.13 13.25
C VAL A 127 -19.91 -2.99 14.77
N ALA A 128 -20.64 -2.02 15.32
CA ALA A 128 -20.79 -1.87 16.77
C ALA A 128 -21.68 -2.99 17.34
N LEU A 129 -21.18 -3.71 18.34
CA LEU A 129 -21.87 -4.83 18.99
C LEU A 129 -22.69 -4.37 20.22
N GLU A 130 -22.42 -3.17 20.71
CA GLU A 130 -23.04 -2.54 21.86
C GLU A 130 -23.42 -1.08 21.58
N ASP A 131 -24.38 -0.55 22.33
CA ASP A 131 -24.67 0.88 22.34
C ASP A 131 -23.53 1.67 23.00
N ASN A 132 -23.41 2.95 22.63
CA ASN A 132 -22.33 3.82 23.11
C ASN A 132 -20.93 3.22 22.87
N THR A 133 -20.75 2.59 21.70
CA THR A 133 -19.45 2.08 21.27
C THR A 133 -18.60 3.25 20.79
N HIS A 134 -17.58 3.60 21.58
CA HIS A 134 -16.63 4.67 21.24
C HIS A 134 -15.41 4.08 20.54
N PHE A 135 -15.32 4.34 19.25
CA PHE A 135 -14.29 3.83 18.36
C PHE A 135 -13.32 4.96 18.00
N LEU A 136 -12.04 4.80 18.32
CA LEU A 136 -10.98 5.77 18.10
C LEU A 136 -9.99 5.22 17.10
N TYR A 137 -9.47 6.09 16.24
CA TYR A 137 -8.42 5.70 15.33
C TYR A 137 -7.44 6.83 15.00
N LYS A 138 -6.18 6.43 14.83
CA LYS A 138 -5.07 7.25 14.34
C LYS A 138 -4.84 6.95 12.88
N THR A 139 -4.46 7.93 12.08
CA THR A 139 -4.17 7.75 10.66
C THR A 139 -2.83 8.36 10.25
N THR A 140 -2.16 7.73 9.28
CA THR A 140 -0.83 8.14 8.77
C THR A 140 -0.89 9.27 7.73
N ASP A 141 -2.09 9.70 7.35
CA ASP A 141 -2.33 10.82 6.44
C ASP A 141 -3.61 11.57 6.84
N VAL A 142 -3.85 12.74 6.29
CA VAL A 142 -5.09 13.50 6.53
C VAL A 142 -6.24 12.94 5.70
N TYR A 143 -7.47 13.20 6.14
CA TYR A 143 -8.65 12.91 5.35
C TYR A 143 -8.62 13.65 3.99
N ASN A 144 -8.83 12.91 2.91
CA ASN A 144 -8.98 13.48 1.57
C ASN A 144 -10.26 12.96 0.91
N LYS A 145 -11.25 13.85 0.79
CA LYS A 145 -12.57 13.52 0.24
C LYS A 145 -12.52 13.04 -1.23
N GLU A 146 -11.61 13.57 -2.04
CA GLU A 146 -11.51 13.24 -3.46
C GLU A 146 -10.91 11.85 -3.70
N LEU A 147 -10.06 11.38 -2.79
CA LEU A 147 -9.39 10.08 -2.87
C LEU A 147 -9.99 9.02 -1.94
N GLU A 148 -10.94 9.41 -1.10
CA GLU A 148 -11.74 8.47 -0.33
C GLU A 148 -12.57 7.60 -1.26
N ARG A 149 -12.57 6.30 -0.96
CA ARG A 149 -13.36 5.29 -1.64
C ARG A 149 -14.00 4.35 -0.62
N SER A 150 -15.01 3.64 -1.09
CA SER A 150 -15.69 2.61 -0.31
C SER A 150 -16.00 1.40 -1.16
N ILE A 151 -15.90 0.23 -0.53
CA ILE A 151 -16.38 -1.04 -1.08
C ILE A 151 -17.61 -1.47 -0.29
N LYS A 152 -18.53 -2.10 -1.00
CA LYS A 152 -19.75 -2.67 -0.46
C LYS A 152 -19.42 -3.63 0.69
N TRP A 153 -20.04 -3.43 1.85
CA TRP A 153 -19.77 -4.22 3.06
C TRP A 153 -20.30 -5.66 2.95
N ASP A 154 -21.35 -5.86 2.16
CA ASP A 154 -22.00 -7.13 1.78
C ASP A 154 -21.60 -7.57 0.37
N ASP A 155 -20.35 -7.29 -0.03
CA ASP A 155 -19.85 -7.75 -1.31
C ASP A 155 -19.70 -9.29 -1.33
N PRO A 156 -20.34 -10.01 -2.27
CA PRO A 156 -20.31 -11.46 -2.31
C PRO A 156 -18.97 -12.05 -2.79
N ASP A 157 -18.10 -11.25 -3.40
CA ASP A 157 -16.75 -11.70 -3.80
C ASP A 157 -15.78 -11.66 -2.59
N ILE A 158 -16.06 -10.82 -1.58
CA ILE A 158 -15.31 -10.79 -0.31
C ILE A 158 -15.92 -11.76 0.71
N ASP A 159 -17.26 -11.86 0.75
CA ASP A 159 -18.04 -12.76 1.61
C ASP A 159 -17.65 -12.68 3.09
N ILE A 160 -17.74 -11.46 3.65
CA ILE A 160 -17.42 -11.22 5.06
C ILE A 160 -18.48 -11.87 5.95
N ASP A 161 -18.03 -12.71 6.89
CA ASP A 161 -18.87 -13.27 7.93
C ASP A 161 -19.09 -12.25 9.05
N TRP A 162 -19.95 -11.27 8.77
CA TRP A 162 -20.39 -10.32 9.77
C TRP A 162 -21.23 -11.05 10.83
N PRO A 163 -21.05 -10.77 12.14
CA PRO A 163 -21.78 -11.45 13.21
C PRO A 163 -23.30 -11.50 12.96
N THR A 164 -23.82 -12.69 12.67
CA THR A 164 -25.21 -12.91 12.28
C THR A 164 -26.15 -12.55 13.42
N GLY A 165 -27.11 -11.66 13.15
CA GLY A 165 -28.12 -11.23 14.13
C GLY A 165 -28.24 -9.71 14.34
N ALA A 166 -27.45 -8.91 13.61
CA ALA A 166 -27.59 -7.46 13.61
C ALA A 166 -28.40 -6.98 12.40
N ASP A 167 -29.51 -6.27 12.65
CA ASP A 167 -30.11 -5.39 11.65
C ASP A 167 -29.15 -4.22 11.41
N PHE A 168 -28.31 -4.32 10.39
CA PHE A 168 -27.24 -3.33 10.20
C PHE A 168 -27.80 -1.93 9.87
N ILE A 169 -27.38 -0.95 10.66
CA ILE A 169 -27.66 0.46 10.42
C ILE A 169 -26.50 1.03 9.61
N ILE A 170 -26.70 1.10 8.29
CA ILE A 170 -25.68 1.49 7.31
C ILE A 170 -26.01 2.87 6.76
N SER A 171 -24.98 3.70 6.58
CA SER A 171 -25.10 5.02 5.97
C SER A 171 -25.48 4.94 4.49
N GLU A 172 -26.10 5.98 3.93
CA GLU A 172 -26.44 5.98 2.50
C GLU A 172 -25.19 5.84 1.62
N LYS A 173 -24.09 6.49 2.01
CA LYS A 173 -22.80 6.37 1.31
C LYS A 173 -22.33 4.92 1.22
N ASP A 174 -22.41 4.17 2.32
CA ASP A 174 -21.95 2.79 2.38
C ASP A 174 -22.91 1.83 1.67
N ARG A 175 -24.21 2.15 1.63
CA ARG A 175 -25.21 1.41 0.83
C ARG A 175 -24.94 1.52 -0.67
N GLN A 176 -24.49 2.69 -1.13
CA GLN A 176 -24.19 2.98 -2.53
C GLN A 176 -22.74 2.66 -2.93
N ALA A 177 -21.96 2.04 -2.03
CA ALA A 177 -20.59 1.65 -2.34
C ALA A 177 -20.56 0.62 -3.49
N LYS A 178 -19.53 0.72 -4.32
CA LYS A 178 -19.34 -0.18 -5.46
C LYS A 178 -18.88 -1.57 -4.96
N PRO A 179 -19.20 -2.65 -5.70
CA PRO A 179 -18.60 -3.94 -5.43
C PRO A 179 -17.09 -3.91 -5.72
N LEU A 180 -16.33 -4.83 -5.12
CA LEU A 180 -14.86 -4.90 -5.19
C LEU A 180 -14.36 -4.86 -6.65
N LYS A 181 -15.01 -5.61 -7.53
CA LYS A 181 -14.67 -5.70 -8.96
C LYS A 181 -14.79 -4.38 -9.73
N ASP A 182 -15.67 -3.47 -9.30
CA ASP A 182 -15.96 -2.20 -9.96
C ASP A 182 -15.34 -1.00 -9.21
N ALA A 183 -14.64 -1.26 -8.11
CA ALA A 183 -14.03 -0.26 -7.26
C ALA A 183 -12.68 0.21 -7.82
N ASP A 184 -12.33 1.47 -7.53
CA ASP A 184 -10.99 1.98 -7.81
C ASP A 184 -10.05 1.45 -6.72
N LEU A 185 -9.08 0.61 -7.06
CA LEU A 185 -8.28 -0.13 -6.08
C LEU A 185 -6.80 0.31 -6.08
N PRO A 186 -6.13 0.29 -4.92
CA PRO A 186 -4.68 0.43 -4.86
C PRO A 186 -3.99 -0.78 -5.51
N THR A 187 -2.77 -0.58 -5.99
CA THR A 187 -1.89 -1.66 -6.44
C THR A 187 -0.88 -1.96 -5.32
N LEU A 188 -0.59 -3.24 -5.07
CA LEU A 188 0.44 -3.61 -4.09
C LEU A 188 1.81 -3.13 -4.58
N TYR A 189 2.53 -2.42 -3.72
CA TYR A 189 3.91 -2.03 -3.97
C TYR A 189 4.84 -2.89 -3.14
N THR A 190 5.70 -3.65 -3.81
CA THR A 190 6.70 -4.49 -3.17
C THR A 190 8.08 -3.96 -3.55
N PRO A 191 8.96 -3.59 -2.59
CA PRO A 191 10.36 -3.34 -2.90
C PRO A 191 10.98 -4.53 -3.65
N GLY A 192 11.84 -4.25 -4.62
CA GLY A 192 12.42 -5.26 -5.51
C GLY A 192 11.45 -5.79 -6.57
N SER A 193 10.24 -5.25 -6.69
CA SER A 193 9.34 -5.63 -7.78
C SER A 193 9.45 -4.72 -9.00
N THR A 194 9.26 -5.35 -10.15
CA THR A 194 9.11 -4.70 -11.44
C THR A 194 7.76 -5.11 -12.02
N GLN A 195 7.08 -4.20 -12.70
CA GLN A 195 5.80 -4.51 -13.36
C GLN A 195 5.75 -3.88 -14.76
N ILE A 196 5.34 -4.66 -15.75
CA ILE A 196 5.02 -4.13 -17.08
C ILE A 196 3.61 -3.54 -17.04
N LEU A 197 3.48 -2.28 -17.43
CA LEU A 197 2.21 -1.58 -17.54
C LEU A 197 1.84 -1.43 -19.02
N THR A 198 0.59 -1.72 -19.35
CA THR A 198 -0.01 -1.33 -20.64
C THR A 198 -0.67 0.03 -20.44
N LEU A 199 -0.26 1.01 -21.25
CA LEU A 199 -0.75 2.37 -21.19
C LEU A 199 -1.95 2.53 -22.12
N ASP A 200 -3.03 3.07 -21.59
CA ASP A 200 -4.25 3.40 -22.33
C ASP A 200 -3.97 4.42 -23.42
N ILE A 201 -4.50 4.12 -24.60
CA ILE A 201 -4.33 4.92 -25.81
C ILE A 201 -5.64 5.60 -26.12
N ILE A 202 -5.59 6.91 -26.31
CA ILE A 202 -6.69 7.67 -26.88
C ILE A 202 -6.28 8.00 -28.32
N GLY A 203 -6.99 7.50 -29.32
CA GLY A 203 -6.60 7.70 -30.71
C GLY A 203 -7.77 7.67 -31.68
N ASP A 204 -7.57 8.32 -32.81
CA ASP A 204 -8.47 8.26 -33.97
C ASP A 204 -7.63 8.25 -35.26
N SER A 205 -8.25 8.51 -36.41
CA SER A 205 -7.58 8.53 -37.71
C SER A 205 -6.43 9.55 -37.82
N ARG A 206 -6.28 10.48 -36.88
CA ARG A 206 -5.23 11.52 -36.86
C ARG A 206 -3.98 11.09 -36.09
N GLY A 207 -4.05 10.02 -35.30
CA GLY A 207 -2.94 9.54 -34.49
C GLY A 207 -3.36 9.05 -33.11
N SER A 208 -2.38 8.88 -32.24
CA SER A 208 -2.53 8.33 -30.89
C SER A 208 -1.95 9.28 -29.86
N LEU A 209 -2.62 9.35 -28.71
CA LEU A 209 -2.25 10.13 -27.54
C LEU A 209 -2.21 9.19 -26.34
N ILE A 210 -1.16 9.29 -25.54
CA ILE A 210 -1.07 8.71 -24.21
C ILE A 210 -0.92 9.87 -23.23
N ALA A 211 -1.82 9.95 -22.27
CA ALA A 211 -1.81 10.97 -21.22
C ALA A 211 -1.47 10.29 -19.89
N LEU A 212 -0.24 10.53 -19.42
CA LEU A 212 0.22 10.01 -18.13
C LEU A 212 -0.11 11.00 -17.03
N GLU A 213 -1.21 10.75 -16.34
CA GLU A 213 -1.73 11.59 -15.27
C GLU A 213 -1.60 10.93 -13.89
N LYS A 214 -1.71 11.75 -12.84
CA LYS A 214 -1.82 11.26 -11.46
C LYS A 214 -3.02 10.32 -11.36
N SER A 215 -2.85 9.21 -10.65
CA SER A 215 -3.92 8.28 -10.19
C SER A 215 -4.64 7.40 -11.22
N SER A 216 -4.39 7.52 -12.53
CA SER A 216 -4.97 6.60 -13.52
C SER A 216 -3.98 5.49 -13.95
N GLN A 217 -2.73 5.85 -14.25
CA GLN A 217 -1.76 4.91 -14.84
C GLN A 217 -0.41 4.87 -14.14
N ILE A 218 -0.03 5.94 -13.43
CA ILE A 218 1.19 5.99 -12.64
C ILE A 218 0.84 5.70 -11.17
N PRO A 219 1.37 4.61 -10.59
CA PRO A 219 1.01 4.16 -9.25
C PRO A 219 1.74 4.92 -8.12
N PHE A 220 2.18 6.14 -8.40
CA PHE A 220 2.82 7.03 -7.44
C PHE A 220 2.71 8.47 -7.92
N GLU A 221 2.80 9.40 -6.97
CA GLU A 221 2.99 10.80 -7.32
C GLU A 221 4.42 11.01 -7.82
N PHE A 222 4.58 11.43 -9.07
CA PHE A 222 5.89 11.77 -9.61
C PHE A 222 6.22 13.24 -9.36
N ARG A 223 7.45 13.49 -8.92
CA ARG A 223 7.97 14.84 -8.64
C ARG A 223 9.00 15.29 -9.68
N ARG A 224 9.45 14.34 -10.50
CA ARG A 224 10.48 14.59 -11.51
C ARG A 224 10.19 13.76 -12.75
N VAL A 225 10.33 14.41 -13.90
CA VAL A 225 10.31 13.76 -15.21
C VAL A 225 11.61 14.12 -15.91
N TYR A 226 12.26 13.11 -16.48
CA TYR A 226 13.45 13.30 -17.30
C TYR A 226 13.42 12.34 -18.47
N TYR A 227 14.21 12.60 -19.50
CA TYR A 227 14.27 11.74 -20.66
C TYR A 227 15.71 11.50 -21.09
N ILE A 228 15.89 10.35 -21.72
CA ILE A 228 17.16 9.83 -22.20
C ILE A 228 17.04 9.73 -23.72
N PHE A 229 17.98 10.35 -24.43
CA PHE A 229 18.02 10.38 -25.88
C PHE A 229 19.46 10.48 -26.37
N GLY A 230 19.69 10.20 -27.65
CA GLY A 230 21.02 10.33 -28.28
C GLY A 230 22.08 9.38 -27.70
N THR A 231 21.66 8.22 -27.21
CA THR A 231 22.58 7.17 -26.73
C THR A 231 23.42 6.64 -27.88
N GLN A 232 24.73 6.54 -27.65
CA GLN A 232 25.64 5.98 -28.65
C GLN A 232 25.43 4.46 -28.78
N PRO A 233 25.63 3.88 -29.99
CA PRO A 233 25.58 2.44 -30.18
C PRO A 233 26.49 1.72 -29.18
N GLU A 234 26.06 0.56 -28.70
CA GLU A 234 26.82 -0.32 -27.77
C GLU A 234 27.13 0.30 -26.39
N VAL A 235 26.66 1.51 -26.09
CA VAL A 235 26.84 2.12 -24.75
C VAL A 235 25.69 1.74 -23.83
N SER A 236 25.97 0.85 -22.89
CA SER A 236 25.07 0.49 -21.80
C SER A 236 25.06 1.54 -20.70
N ARG A 237 23.94 1.61 -19.97
CA ARG A 237 23.72 2.58 -18.90
C ARG A 237 22.88 1.97 -17.78
N GLY A 238 22.66 2.73 -16.71
CA GLY A 238 21.63 2.41 -15.74
C GLY A 238 22.09 1.63 -14.53
N PHE A 239 23.35 1.18 -14.46
CA PHE A 239 24.01 0.41 -13.40
C PHE A 239 23.90 0.98 -11.96
N HIS A 240 22.69 0.97 -11.40
CA HIS A 240 22.38 1.36 -10.03
C HIS A 240 20.99 0.88 -9.63
N ALA A 241 20.74 0.86 -8.33
CA ALA A 241 19.42 0.76 -7.72
C ALA A 241 19.12 2.02 -6.90
N HIS A 242 17.92 2.07 -6.31
CA HIS A 242 17.50 3.13 -5.40
C HIS A 242 16.99 2.54 -4.09
N LYS A 243 17.16 3.26 -2.98
CA LYS A 243 16.65 2.84 -1.66
C LYS A 243 15.15 3.11 -1.53
N GLU A 244 14.69 4.23 -2.07
CA GLU A 244 13.31 4.73 -1.93
C GLU A 244 12.67 5.12 -3.27
N LEU A 245 13.46 5.55 -4.26
CA LEU A 245 12.89 6.05 -5.52
C LEU A 245 12.15 4.97 -6.30
N ARG A 246 10.93 5.31 -6.70
CA ARG A 246 10.10 4.54 -7.63
C ARG A 246 10.05 5.25 -8.97
N GLN A 247 10.03 4.49 -10.05
CA GLN A 247 10.09 5.03 -11.40
C GLN A 247 9.15 4.30 -12.35
N LEU A 248 8.66 5.01 -13.36
CA LEU A 248 8.01 4.43 -14.54
C LEU A 248 8.82 4.86 -15.75
N ALA A 249 9.40 3.90 -16.45
CA ALA A 249 10.14 4.14 -17.69
C ALA A 249 9.29 3.75 -18.91
N VAL A 250 9.23 4.64 -19.91
CA VAL A 250 8.43 4.46 -21.13
C VAL A 250 9.28 4.87 -22.33
N CYS A 251 9.44 3.97 -23.30
CA CYS A 251 10.15 4.27 -24.54
C CYS A 251 9.16 4.84 -25.56
N VAL A 252 9.18 6.16 -25.75
CA VAL A 252 8.18 6.87 -26.59
C VAL A 252 8.55 6.89 -28.08
N SER A 253 9.80 6.56 -28.40
CA SER A 253 10.34 6.43 -29.76
C SER A 253 11.50 5.44 -29.73
N GLY A 254 11.68 4.67 -30.80
CA GLY A 254 12.71 3.64 -30.88
C GLY A 254 12.45 2.46 -29.94
N LYS A 255 13.53 1.85 -29.44
CA LYS A 255 13.47 0.80 -28.43
C LYS A 255 14.76 0.71 -27.61
N CYS A 256 14.65 0.12 -26.43
CA CYS A 256 15.78 -0.35 -25.65
C CYS A 256 15.43 -1.61 -24.86
N ARG A 257 16.45 -2.36 -24.46
CA ARG A 257 16.31 -3.50 -23.54
C ARG A 257 16.71 -3.06 -22.15
N MET A 258 15.91 -3.42 -21.16
CA MET A 258 16.23 -3.20 -19.76
C MET A 258 16.42 -4.52 -19.03
N LEU A 259 17.55 -4.67 -18.33
CA LEU A 259 17.75 -5.75 -17.37
C LEU A 259 17.28 -5.25 -16.00
N MET A 260 16.42 -6.01 -15.34
CA MET A 260 15.94 -5.74 -13.99
C MET A 260 16.36 -6.87 -13.08
N ASP A 261 17.01 -6.53 -11.99
CA ASP A 261 17.55 -7.47 -11.02
C ASP A 261 17.07 -7.05 -9.63
N ASN A 262 16.28 -7.89 -9.00
CA ASN A 262 15.79 -7.65 -7.64
C ASN A 262 16.69 -8.26 -6.56
N GLY A 263 17.85 -8.77 -6.92
CA GLY A 263 18.81 -9.46 -6.04
C GLY A 263 18.53 -10.96 -5.86
N VAL A 264 17.40 -11.47 -6.37
CA VAL A 264 17.04 -12.90 -6.35
C VAL A 264 16.92 -13.45 -7.77
N THR A 265 16.20 -12.73 -8.63
CA THR A 265 15.94 -13.07 -10.03
C THR A 265 16.28 -11.89 -10.93
N LYS A 266 16.70 -12.22 -12.15
CA LYS A 266 16.93 -11.27 -13.24
C LYS A 266 15.88 -11.47 -14.32
N GLU A 267 15.34 -10.38 -14.82
CA GLU A 267 14.43 -10.38 -15.95
C GLU A 267 14.88 -9.34 -16.99
N GLU A 268 14.59 -9.62 -18.26
CA GLU A 268 14.85 -8.71 -19.36
C GLU A 268 13.55 -8.23 -19.97
N ILE A 269 13.41 -6.92 -20.09
CA ILE A 269 12.20 -6.27 -20.58
C ILE A 269 12.58 -5.38 -21.76
N TRP A 270 12.01 -5.68 -22.92
CA TRP A 270 12.06 -4.77 -24.06
C TRP A 270 11.01 -3.67 -23.88
N LEU A 271 11.46 -2.41 -23.92
CA LEU A 271 10.58 -1.26 -24.13
C LEU A 271 10.65 -0.90 -25.60
N ASP A 272 9.72 -1.47 -26.38
CA ASP A 272 9.67 -1.44 -27.84
C ASP A 272 8.33 -0.93 -28.38
N SER A 273 7.49 -0.40 -27.50
CA SER A 273 6.22 0.25 -27.82
C SER A 273 5.98 1.44 -26.90
N PRO A 274 5.48 2.57 -27.40
CA PRO A 274 5.08 3.71 -26.56
C PRO A 274 3.91 3.37 -25.62
N THR A 275 3.20 2.27 -25.88
CA THR A 275 2.08 1.78 -25.07
C THR A 275 2.53 0.91 -23.90
N LYS A 276 3.84 0.71 -23.75
CA LYS A 276 4.43 -0.18 -22.75
C LYS A 276 5.30 0.63 -21.81
N GLY A 277 4.99 0.56 -20.53
CA GLY A 277 5.83 1.09 -19.45
C GLY A 277 6.41 -0.04 -18.60
N VAL A 278 7.53 0.24 -17.95
CA VAL A 278 8.04 -0.60 -16.86
C VAL A 278 8.06 0.21 -15.58
N LEU A 279 7.28 -0.23 -14.60
CA LEU A 279 7.32 0.23 -13.23
C LEU A 279 8.51 -0.43 -12.54
N ILE A 280 9.38 0.39 -11.98
CA ILE A 280 10.61 0.01 -11.30
C ILE A 280 10.47 0.52 -9.87
N ASN A 281 10.18 -0.38 -8.93
CA ASN A 281 10.16 0.00 -7.53
C ASN A 281 11.59 0.12 -6.97
N ASN A 282 11.71 0.61 -5.74
CA ASN A 282 12.99 0.66 -5.04
C ASN A 282 13.58 -0.75 -4.89
N LEU A 283 14.89 -0.84 -4.64
CA LEU A 283 15.63 -2.10 -4.54
C LEU A 283 15.57 -2.96 -5.81
N VAL A 284 15.46 -2.34 -6.98
CA VAL A 284 15.69 -2.99 -8.28
C VAL A 284 16.96 -2.41 -8.89
N TRP A 285 17.99 -3.24 -9.03
CA TRP A 285 19.14 -2.92 -9.86
C TRP A 285 18.72 -2.98 -11.32
N ARG A 286 19.06 -1.94 -12.07
CA ARG A 286 18.67 -1.86 -13.47
C ARG A 286 19.84 -1.61 -14.37
N GLU A 287 19.70 -2.05 -15.60
CA GLU A 287 20.61 -1.73 -16.68
C GLU A 287 19.80 -1.50 -17.94
N MET A 288 20.34 -0.71 -18.85
CA MET A 288 19.73 -0.37 -20.12
C MET A 288 20.75 -0.60 -21.22
N HIS A 289 20.33 -1.34 -22.23
CA HIS A 289 21.15 -1.88 -23.31
C HIS A 289 20.42 -1.72 -24.64
N ASP A 290 21.14 -1.95 -25.74
CA ASP A 290 20.58 -2.14 -27.08
C ASP A 290 19.64 -1.01 -27.56
N PHE A 291 20.01 0.23 -27.28
CA PHE A 291 19.27 1.41 -27.72
C PHE A 291 19.31 1.56 -29.24
N THR A 292 18.17 1.81 -29.87
CA THR A 292 18.15 2.30 -31.25
C THR A 292 18.54 3.78 -31.32
N SER A 293 19.00 4.24 -32.48
CA SER A 293 19.46 5.62 -32.68
C SER A 293 18.38 6.68 -32.46
N ASP A 294 17.12 6.30 -32.66
CA ASP A 294 15.91 7.11 -32.45
C ASP A 294 15.28 6.89 -31.06
N CYS A 295 15.96 6.18 -30.16
CA CYS A 295 15.43 5.87 -28.83
C CYS A 295 15.26 7.14 -27.99
N VAL A 296 14.04 7.34 -27.49
CA VAL A 296 13.70 8.35 -26.48
C VAL A 296 13.01 7.64 -25.32
N LEU A 297 13.70 7.53 -24.18
CA LEU A 297 13.20 6.88 -22.98
C LEU A 297 12.84 7.95 -21.94
N VAL A 298 11.55 8.11 -21.66
CA VAL A 298 11.03 9.03 -20.65
C VAL A 298 10.90 8.29 -19.32
N VAL A 299 11.29 8.94 -18.23
CA VAL A 299 11.23 8.37 -16.88
C VAL A 299 10.50 9.33 -15.94
N PHE A 300 9.43 8.83 -15.35
CA PHE A 300 8.68 9.48 -14.27
C PHE A 300 9.21 8.96 -12.94
N ALA A 301 9.52 9.86 -12.01
CA ALA A 301 10.23 9.53 -10.78
C ALA A 301 9.47 10.08 -9.57
N SER A 302 9.27 9.25 -8.54
CA SER A 302 8.49 9.60 -7.34
C SER A 302 9.13 10.71 -6.49
N HIS A 303 10.44 10.90 -6.63
CA HIS A 303 11.21 11.92 -5.91
C HIS A 303 12.08 12.76 -6.86
N GLU A 304 12.44 13.95 -6.37
CA GLU A 304 13.49 14.79 -6.94
C GLU A 304 14.86 14.06 -6.94
N TYR A 305 15.87 14.67 -7.56
CA TYR A 305 17.21 14.09 -7.54
C TYR A 305 17.80 14.15 -6.13
N ASP A 306 18.21 12.99 -5.60
CA ASP A 306 18.97 12.87 -4.36
C ASP A 306 20.05 11.79 -4.53
N GLU A 307 21.32 12.18 -4.45
CA GLU A 307 22.44 11.24 -4.60
C GLU A 307 22.49 10.20 -3.48
N ARG A 308 21.97 10.51 -2.28
CA ARG A 308 22.02 9.60 -1.11
C ARG A 308 21.13 8.36 -1.27
N ASP A 309 20.15 8.47 -2.16
CA ASP A 309 19.22 7.40 -2.51
C ASP A 309 19.81 6.39 -3.50
N TYR A 310 20.88 6.76 -4.23
CA TYR A 310 21.51 5.87 -5.19
C TYR A 310 22.29 4.75 -4.50
N ILE A 311 22.16 3.54 -5.05
CA ILE A 311 23.02 2.39 -4.74
C ILE A 311 23.84 2.11 -5.99
N ARG A 312 25.11 2.53 -6.00
CA ARG A 312 26.00 2.44 -7.19
C ARG A 312 26.89 1.20 -7.19
N ASN A 313 27.00 0.52 -6.04
CA ASN A 313 27.78 -0.70 -5.91
C ASN A 313 26.86 -1.92 -5.90
N TYR A 314 27.10 -2.87 -6.80
CA TYR A 314 26.27 -4.06 -6.93
C TYR A 314 26.33 -4.99 -5.70
N GLN A 315 27.49 -5.06 -5.03
CA GLN A 315 27.63 -5.84 -3.80
C GLN A 315 26.86 -5.21 -2.64
N GLU A 316 26.86 -3.87 -2.54
CA GLU A 316 26.03 -3.16 -1.56
C GLU A 316 24.54 -3.42 -1.81
N PHE A 317 24.12 -3.37 -3.07
CA PHE A 317 22.75 -3.69 -3.48
C PHE A 317 22.33 -5.11 -3.04
N THR A 318 23.10 -6.13 -3.40
CA THR A 318 22.78 -7.53 -3.04
C THR A 318 22.78 -7.76 -1.54
N ASN A 319 23.69 -7.13 -0.79
CA ASN A 319 23.69 -7.20 0.68
C ASN A 319 22.43 -6.56 1.28
N LEU A 320 21.99 -5.42 0.75
CA LEU A 320 20.79 -4.73 1.22
C LEU A 320 19.54 -5.57 0.95
N VAL A 321 19.40 -6.12 -0.26
CA VAL A 321 18.31 -7.04 -0.59
C VAL A 321 18.32 -8.27 0.31
N ALA A 322 19.49 -8.91 0.51
CA ALA A 322 19.60 -10.08 1.36
C ALA A 322 19.18 -9.77 2.81
N ALA A 323 19.54 -8.59 3.34
CA ALA A 323 19.07 -8.15 4.65
C ALA A 323 17.55 -7.95 4.69
N THR A 324 16.96 -7.37 3.64
CA THR A 324 15.50 -7.22 3.52
C THR A 324 14.80 -8.58 3.44
N VAL A 325 15.31 -9.53 2.64
CA VAL A 325 14.74 -10.89 2.50
C VAL A 325 14.90 -11.69 3.78
N ALA A 326 16.08 -11.69 4.41
CA ALA A 326 16.31 -12.38 5.68
C ALA A 326 15.42 -11.84 6.81
N SER A 327 15.12 -10.53 6.79
CA SER A 327 14.16 -9.93 7.73
C SER A 327 12.73 -10.40 7.47
N ASN A 328 12.39 -10.75 6.22
CA ASN A 328 11.07 -11.26 5.84
C ASN A 328 10.93 -12.78 6.07
N GLU A 329 12.00 -13.57 5.98
CA GLU A 329 11.98 -15.03 6.17
C GLU A 329 12.14 -15.47 7.64
N ALA A 330 12.77 -14.65 8.48
CA ALA A 330 12.99 -14.95 9.89
C ALA A 330 11.80 -14.60 10.81
N GLY A 331 10.69 -14.07 10.27
CA GLY A 331 9.54 -13.52 11.01
C GLY A 331 8.24 -14.31 10.91
#